data_AF-A0A522ALB0-F1
#
_entry.id   AF-A0A522ALB0-F1
#
_cell.length_a   1.000
_cell.length_b   1.000
_cell.length_c   1.000
_cell.angle_alpha   90.00
_cell.angle_beta   90.00
_cell.angle_gamma   90.00
#
_symmetry.space_group_name_H-M   'P 1'
#
loop_
_entity.id
_entity.type
_entity.pdbx_description
1 polymer ?
#
loop_
_entity_poly.entity_id
_entity_poly.type
_entity_poly.pdbx_seq_one_letter_code
_entity_poly.pdbx_strand_id
1 'polypeptide(L)' 'ALGGHAVGMSTVLEAIAARWAGLDVVGVSLVSNAGAGYSGEPLTHAEVLEAGLMSGPRLARVIRRFVADLDTPSP' A
#
# COMPACT_ATOMS: atom_id res chain seq x y z
N ALA A 1 2.51 -11.20 20.55
CA ALA A 1 2.95 -10.16 19.58
C ALA A 1 1.73 -9.51 18.94
N LEU A 2 1.87 -8.31 18.34
CA LEU A 2 0.76 -7.51 17.81
C LEU A 2 0.20 -7.98 16.43
N GLY A 3 0.88 -8.90 15.72
CA GLY A 3 0.32 -9.59 14.54
C GLY A 3 0.33 -8.84 13.19
N GLY A 4 0.98 -7.67 13.09
CA GLY A 4 1.09 -6.93 11.82
C GLY A 4 2.09 -7.53 10.83
N HIS A 5 1.76 -7.49 9.54
CA HIS A 5 2.63 -7.97 8.43
C HIS A 5 3.36 -6.84 7.69
N ALA A 6 2.90 -5.60 7.84
CA ALA A 6 3.50 -4.39 7.30
C ALA A 6 3.29 -3.24 8.29
N VAL A 7 4.15 -2.22 8.23
CA VAL A 7 4.04 -1.00 9.05
C VAL A 7 4.24 0.23 8.17
N GLY A 8 3.47 1.28 8.46
CA GLY A 8 3.54 2.56 7.79
C GLY A 8 3.08 3.67 8.74
N MET A 9 3.12 4.92 8.27
CA MET A 9 2.84 6.11 9.08
C MET A 9 1.58 6.86 8.62
N SER A 10 0.75 6.24 7.77
CA SER A 10 -0.42 6.85 7.13
C SER A 10 -1.57 5.85 6.98
N THR A 11 -2.57 6.19 6.17
CA THR A 11 -3.64 5.32 5.64
C THR A 11 -4.73 4.96 6.64
N VAL A 12 -4.40 4.66 7.89
CA VAL A 12 -5.39 4.24 8.90
C VAL A 12 -6.41 5.34 9.18
N LEU A 13 -5.96 6.59 9.29
CA LEU A 13 -6.83 7.72 9.60
C LEU A 13 -7.81 8.00 8.45
N GLU A 14 -7.32 7.96 7.21
CA GLU A 14 -8.12 8.16 6.01
C GLU A 14 -9.14 7.03 5.82
N ALA A 15 -8.73 5.77 6.06
CA ALA A 15 -9.62 4.63 5.98
C ALA A 15 -10.77 4.71 7.00
N ILE A 16 -10.48 5.12 8.24
CA ILE A 16 -11.49 5.32 9.28
C ILE A 16 -12.48 6.42 8.84
N ALA A 17 -11.98 7.56 8.36
CA ALA A 17 -12.81 8.67 7.90
C ALA A 17 -13.70 8.29 6.71
N ALA A 18 -13.16 7.57 5.72
CA ALA A 18 -13.90 7.11 4.55
C ALA A 18 -15.01 6.11 4.92
N ARG A 19 -14.71 5.15 5.81
CA ARG A 19 -15.73 4.23 6.33
C ARG A 19 -16.82 4.94 7.13
N TRP A 20 -16.44 5.94 7.94
CA TRP A 20 -17.40 6.76 8.66
C TRP A 20 -18.34 7.53 7.73
N ALA A 21 -17.82 8.00 6.59
CA ALA A 21 -18.61 8.67 5.54
C ALA A 21 -19.44 7.71 4.66
N GLY A 22 -19.42 6.40 4.93
CA GLY A 22 -20.19 5.40 4.17
C GLY A 22 -19.55 4.98 2.84
N LEU A 23 -18.26 5.25 2.63
CA LEU A 23 -17.55 4.86 1.40
C LEU A 23 -17.01 3.42 1.51
N ASP A 24 -16.97 2.72 0.38
CA ASP A 24 -16.18 1.50 0.26
C ASP A 24 -14.69 1.80 0.13
N VAL A 25 -13.88 1.00 0.84
CA VAL A 25 -12.43 1.24 0.99
C VAL A 25 -11.68 -0.01 0.57
N VAL A 26 -10.74 0.17 -0.36
CA VAL A 26 -9.72 -0.81 -0.70
C VAL A 26 -8.35 -0.20 -0.41
N GLY A 27 -7.47 -0.98 0.21
CA GLY A 27 -6.10 -0.56 0.54
C GLY A 27 -5.07 -1.41 -0.21
N VAL A 28 -4.03 -0.76 -0.71
CA VAL A 28 -2.84 -1.43 -1.25
C VAL A 28 -1.59 -0.79 -0.65
N SER A 29 -0.63 -1.62 -0.23
CA SER A 29 0.64 -1.17 0.30
C SER A 29 1.77 -1.69 -0.57
N LEU A 30 2.68 -0.80 -0.96
CA LEU A 30 3.97 -1.19 -1.51
C LEU A 30 4.92 -1.45 -0.34
N VAL A 31 5.42 -2.68 -0.21
CA VAL A 31 6.50 -2.99 0.74
C VAL A 31 7.80 -2.48 0.13
N SER A 32 8.20 -1.27 0.52
CA SER A 32 9.39 -0.59 0.00
C SER A 32 10.71 -1.13 0.57
N ASN A 33 10.67 -1.75 1.74
CA ASN A 33 11.85 -2.23 2.44
C ASN A 33 11.45 -3.31 3.46
N ALA A 34 12.43 -4.10 3.91
CA ALA A 34 12.28 -4.93 5.09
C ALA A 34 12.14 -4.06 6.35
N GLY A 35 11.40 -4.55 7.35
CA GLY A 35 11.23 -3.83 8.61
C GLY A 35 12.56 -3.60 9.33
N ALA A 36 12.61 -2.60 10.21
CA ALA A 36 13.81 -2.32 11.01
C ALA A 36 14.27 -3.59 11.76
N GLY A 37 15.58 -3.84 11.73
CA GLY A 37 16.19 -5.00 12.38
C GLY A 37 16.21 -6.30 11.57
N TYR A 38 15.64 -6.34 10.36
CA TYR A 38 15.69 -7.53 9.50
C TYR A 38 16.98 -7.64 8.67
N SER A 39 17.48 -6.54 8.13
CA SER A 39 18.68 -6.51 7.27
C SER A 39 19.99 -6.27 8.02
N GLY A 40 19.93 -5.77 9.25
CA GLY A 40 21.09 -5.29 10.02
C GLY A 40 21.59 -3.90 9.63
N GLU A 41 21.10 -3.33 8.52
CA GLU A 41 21.44 -1.99 8.05
C GLU A 41 20.40 -0.93 8.50
N PRO A 42 20.80 0.34 8.69
CA PRO A 42 19.87 1.44 8.96
C PRO A 42 18.91 1.65 7.79
N LEU A 43 17.64 1.92 8.09
CA LEU A 43 16.66 2.27 7.07
C LEU A 43 16.93 3.68 6.53
N THR A 44 16.85 3.84 5.20
CA THR A 44 16.99 5.16 4.57
C THR A 44 15.76 5.52 3.75
N HIS A 45 15.46 6.82 3.66
CA HIS A 45 14.39 7.29 2.78
C HIS A 45 14.72 7.10 1.30
N ALA A 46 16.01 7.11 0.94
CA ALA A 46 16.46 6.92 -0.43
C ALA A 46 16.06 5.54 -0.98
N GLU A 47 16.24 4.47 -0.21
CA GLU A 47 15.83 3.11 -0.57
C GLU A 47 14.31 3.03 -0.81
N VAL A 48 13.52 3.73 0.02
CA VAL A 48 12.06 3.79 -0.13
C VAL A 48 11.67 4.43 -1.46
N LEU A 49 12.32 5.54 -1.83
CA LEU A 49 12.08 6.23 -3.09
C LEU A 49 12.48 5.37 -4.29
N GLU A 50 13.64 4.71 -4.23
CA GLU A 50 14.12 3.81 -5.28
C GLU A 50 13.15 2.64 -5.49
N ALA A 51 12.74 1.97 -4.41
CA ALA A 51 11.75 0.89 -4.48
C ALA A 51 10.41 1.37 -5.06
N GLY A 52 9.99 2.59 -4.71
CA GLY A 52 8.82 3.25 -5.26
C GLY A 52 8.91 3.46 -6.77
N LEU A 53 10.03 4.01 -7.26
CA LEU A 53 10.28 4.23 -8.68
C LEU A 53 10.29 2.92 -9.48
N MET A 54 10.95 1.88 -8.95
CA MET A 54 11.04 0.58 -9.61
C MET A 54 9.70 -0.17 -9.64
N SER A 55 8.86 0.03 -8.62
CA SER A 55 7.57 -0.67 -8.48
C SER A 55 6.40 0.07 -9.11
N GLY A 56 6.54 1.38 -9.37
CA GLY A 56 5.51 2.25 -9.92
C GLY A 56 4.77 1.67 -11.13
N PRO A 57 5.47 1.18 -12.18
CA PRO A 57 4.82 0.58 -13.35
C PRO A 57 3.97 -0.66 -13.03
N ARG A 58 4.39 -1.48 -12.07
CA ARG A 58 3.63 -2.68 -11.65
C ARG A 58 2.41 -2.28 -10.83
N LEU A 59 2.57 -1.36 -9.87
CA LEU A 59 1.47 -0.86 -9.06
C LEU A 59 0.40 -0.18 -9.92
N ALA A 60 0.82 0.66 -10.88
CA ALA A 60 -0.09 1.31 -11.83
C ALA A 60 -0.89 0.30 -12.66
N ARG A 61 -0.27 -0.80 -13.07
CA ARG A 61 -0.97 -1.87 -13.80
C ARG A 61 -2.06 -2.53 -12.96
N VAL A 62 -1.76 -2.85 -11.69
CA VAL A 62 -2.72 -3.46 -10.76
C VAL A 62 -3.89 -2.52 -10.50
N ILE A 63 -3.61 -1.25 -10.20
CA ILE A 63 -4.66 -0.25 -9.94
C ILE A 63 -5.53 -0.05 -11.17
N ARG A 64 -4.94 0.09 -12.37
CA ARG A 64 -5.71 0.23 -13.62
C ARG A 64 -6.61 -0.97 -13.88
N ARG A 65 -6.11 -2.18 -13.63
CA ARG A 65 -6.90 -3.40 -13.80
C ARG A 65 -8.06 -3.42 -12.81
N PHE A 66 -7.79 -3.15 -11.53
CA PHE A 66 -8.80 -3.09 -10.50
C PHE A 66 -9.92 -2.12 -10.86
N VAL A 67 -9.59 -0.89 -11.28
CA VAL A 67 -10.58 0.12 -11.69
C VAL A 67 -11.39 -0.35 -12.90
N ALA A 68 -10.75 -0.94 -13.91
CA ALA A 68 -11.46 -1.47 -15.09
C ALA A 68 -12.44 -2.59 -14.72
N ASP A 69 -12.14 -3.39 -13.70
CA ASP A 69 -13.00 -4.47 -13.22
C ASP A 69 -14.17 -3.94 -12.35
N LEU A 70 -14.14 -2.68 -11.87
CA LEU A 70 -15.25 -2.08 -11.11
C LEU A 70 -16.45 -1.72 -12.01
N ASP A 71 -16.19 -1.35 -13.26
CA ASP A 71 -17.23 -0.95 -14.22
C ASP A 71 -17.89 -2.15 -14.92
N THR A 72 -17.33 -3.35 -14.75
CA THR A 72 -17.96 -4.58 -15.23
C THR A 72 -19.01 -5.06 -14.22
N PRO A 73 -20.27 -5.27 -14.64
CA PRO A 73 -21.25 -5.91 -13.77
C PRO A 73 -20.71 -7.27 -13.34
N SER A 74 -20.84 -7.60 -12.04
CA SER A 74 -20.63 -8.95 -11.56
C SER A 74 -21.41 -9.94 -12.45
N PRO A 75 -20.86 -11.12 -12.77
CA PRO A 75 -21.60 -12.17 -13.46
C PRO A 75 -22.87 -12.57 -12.69
#